data_AF-A0A6P5RMI8-F1
#
_entry.id   AF-A0A6P5RMI8-F1
#
_cell.length_a   1.000
_cell.length_b   1.000
_cell.length_c   1.000
_cell.angle_alpha   90.00
_cell.angle_beta   90.00
_cell.angle_gamma   90.00
#
_symmetry.space_group_name_H-M   'P 1'
#
loop_
_entity.id
_entity.type
_entity.pdbx_description
1 polymer ?
#
loop_
_entity_poly.entity_id
_entity_poly.type
_entity_poly.pdbx_seq_one_letter_code
_entity_poly.pdbx_strand_id
1 'polypeptide(L)'
;MAATQLPYQTSSSSFSKPLKHPLTRNPFSQNPILPLRPASLKPLVLRAVVSQNPSKSLTQDPQTTPFKHCFSKSSDGFLYCEGLKVQEVIDSVERRPFYLYSKPQITRNVEAYKEALEGLSSVIGYAIKANNNYKILEHLRQLGCGAVLVSGNELRLALRAGFDPTKCIFNGNGKLLEDLVLAAQEGVFINVDSEFDLENIVAAARIAGKRVNVLLRINPDVDPQVMMMIFMNQGSADVRHMRCLVWSLENLGNRIFN
;
A
#
# COMPACT_ATOMS: atom_id res chain seq x y z
N MET A 1 -8.01 40.77 39.62
CA MET A 1 -6.84 41.38 38.97
C MET A 1 -6.85 40.86 37.54
N ALA A 2 -7.53 41.53 36.59
CA ALA A 2 -7.08 42.73 35.86
C ALA A 2 -5.65 42.52 35.33
N ALA A 3 -5.31 42.63 34.05
CA ALA A 3 -5.93 42.98 32.78
C ALA A 3 -4.93 42.45 31.70
N THR A 4 -5.04 42.52 30.38
CA THR A 4 -5.66 43.50 29.49
C THR A 4 -5.62 42.89 28.08
N GLN A 5 -6.74 42.91 27.37
CA GLN A 5 -6.78 42.74 25.91
C GLN A 5 -6.36 44.07 25.26
N LEU A 6 -5.53 44.02 24.22
CA LEU A 6 -5.30 45.15 23.32
C LEU A 6 -5.62 44.75 21.87
N PRO A 7 -6.17 45.68 21.07
CA PRO A 7 -6.90 45.38 19.85
C PRO A 7 -6.00 45.45 18.62
N TYR A 8 -6.22 44.55 17.64
CA TYR A 8 -5.61 44.67 16.32
C TYR A 8 -6.45 45.64 15.48
N GLN A 9 -5.89 46.82 15.22
CA GLN A 9 -6.46 47.84 14.34
C GLN A 9 -6.33 47.41 12.88
N THR A 10 -7.43 47.57 12.15
CA THR A 10 -7.51 47.56 10.70
C THR A 10 -6.88 48.85 10.14
N SER A 11 -5.84 48.72 9.32
CA SER A 11 -5.38 49.80 8.45
C SER A 11 -5.58 49.43 6.99
N SER A 12 -6.52 50.13 6.36
CA SER A 12 -6.71 50.18 4.92
C SER A 12 -5.58 50.98 4.28
N SER A 13 -4.73 50.32 3.50
CA SER A 13 -3.87 51.00 2.53
C SER A 13 -4.35 50.66 1.12
N SER A 14 -4.73 51.71 0.40
CA SER A 14 -5.18 51.70 -0.97
C SER A 14 -4.08 51.22 -1.91
N PHE A 15 -4.26 50.04 -2.52
CA PHE A 15 -3.46 49.64 -3.68
C PHE A 15 -4.21 49.97 -4.96
N SER A 16 -3.45 50.59 -5.86
CA SER A 16 -3.84 51.12 -7.15
C SER A 16 -4.28 50.06 -8.15
N LYS A 17 -5.34 50.39 -8.89
CA LYS A 17 -5.90 49.89 -10.16
C LYS A 17 -5.24 48.63 -10.81
N PRO A 18 -6.03 47.63 -11.24
CA PRO A 18 -5.54 46.49 -11.99
C PRO A 18 -5.20 46.85 -13.44
N LEU A 19 -3.97 46.54 -13.87
CA LEU A 19 -3.56 46.53 -15.26
C LEU A 19 -4.29 45.40 -15.99
N LYS A 20 -5.13 45.77 -16.96
CA LYS A 20 -5.73 44.85 -17.94
C LYS A 20 -4.62 44.36 -18.88
N HIS A 21 -4.19 43.10 -18.76
CA HIS A 21 -3.41 42.44 -19.79
C HIS A 21 -4.33 41.54 -20.65
N PRO A 22 -4.36 41.72 -21.98
CA PRO A 22 -5.21 40.92 -22.86
C PRO A 22 -4.68 39.49 -23.02
N LEU A 23 -5.59 38.52 -22.90
CA LEU A 23 -5.40 37.12 -23.27
C LEU A 23 -5.25 37.00 -24.79
N THR A 24 -4.04 37.17 -25.33
CA THR A 24 -3.74 36.74 -26.70
C THR A 24 -2.25 36.48 -26.91
N ARG A 25 -1.97 35.25 -27.37
CA ARG A 25 -0.79 34.73 -28.10
C ARG A 25 0.11 33.76 -27.33
N ASN A 26 -0.10 32.49 -27.66
CA ASN A 26 0.77 31.35 -27.41
C ASN A 26 2.09 31.54 -28.23
N PRO A 27 3.29 31.62 -27.61
CA PRO A 27 4.52 31.97 -28.34
C PRO A 27 5.24 30.76 -28.98
N PHE A 28 4.62 29.59 -29.04
CA PHE A 28 5.20 28.40 -29.65
C PHE A 28 4.28 27.82 -30.74
N SER A 29 4.22 28.49 -31.89
CA SER A 29 3.83 27.84 -33.14
C SER A 29 4.93 28.08 -34.17
N GLN A 30 5.75 27.05 -34.38
CA GLN A 30 6.50 26.70 -35.59
C GLN A 30 7.72 25.86 -35.19
N ASN A 31 7.52 24.55 -35.04
CA ASN A 31 8.61 23.59 -35.16
C ASN A 31 8.47 22.89 -36.52
N PRO A 32 9.55 22.73 -37.30
CA PRO A 32 9.52 22.05 -38.57
C PRO A 32 9.21 20.56 -38.38
N ILE A 33 8.32 20.02 -39.23
CA ILE A 33 7.98 18.59 -39.28
C ILE A 33 9.22 17.84 -39.77
N LEU A 34 9.93 17.19 -38.85
CA LEU A 34 10.96 16.19 -39.18
C LEU A 34 10.29 14.83 -39.43
N PRO A 35 10.67 14.07 -40.47
CA PRO A 35 10.08 12.78 -40.77
C PRO A 35 10.47 11.76 -39.68
N LEU A 36 9.46 11.22 -38.98
CA LEU A 36 9.62 10.13 -38.02
C LEU A 36 10.04 8.85 -38.75
N ARG A 37 11.23 8.37 -38.43
CA ARG A 37 11.73 7.05 -38.84
C ARG A 37 10.92 5.99 -38.07
N PRO A 38 10.33 4.98 -38.73
CA PRO A 38 9.55 3.96 -38.01
C PRO A 38 10.50 3.08 -37.19
N ALA A 39 10.57 3.32 -35.89
CA ALA A 39 11.16 2.39 -34.94
C ALA A 39 10.19 1.22 -34.76
N SER A 40 10.67 0.00 -34.99
CA SER A 40 9.93 -1.24 -34.74
C SER A 40 9.61 -1.36 -33.25
N LEU A 41 8.39 -0.97 -32.88
CA LEU A 41 7.83 -1.22 -31.55
C LEU A 41 7.55 -2.71 -31.44
N LYS A 42 8.34 -3.42 -30.64
CA LYS A 42 7.96 -4.77 -30.19
C LYS A 42 6.73 -4.61 -29.29
N PRO A 43 5.60 -5.26 -29.58
CA PRO A 43 4.43 -5.15 -28.73
C PRO A 43 4.74 -5.76 -27.36
N LEU A 44 4.67 -4.93 -26.31
CA LEU A 44 4.61 -5.38 -24.92
C LEU A 44 3.30 -6.15 -24.75
N VAL A 45 3.40 -7.47 -24.61
CA VAL A 45 2.25 -8.34 -24.35
C VAL A 45 1.84 -8.15 -22.90
N LEU A 46 0.83 -7.31 -22.68
CA LEU A 46 0.14 -7.20 -21.40
C LEU A 46 -0.63 -8.50 -21.17
N ARG A 47 -0.08 -9.42 -20.38
CA ARG A 47 -0.80 -10.64 -19.98
C ARG A 47 -1.71 -10.32 -18.80
N ALA A 48 -2.97 -10.01 -19.08
CA ALA A 48 -4.02 -10.16 -18.08
C ALA A 48 -4.28 -11.67 -17.89
N VAL A 49 -4.00 -12.19 -16.69
CA VAL A 49 -4.36 -13.56 -16.34
C VAL A 49 -5.76 -13.52 -15.72
N VAL A 50 -6.75 -13.89 -16.50
CA VAL A 50 -8.08 -14.21 -15.97
C VAL A 50 -7.95 -15.59 -15.30
N SER A 51 -8.21 -15.65 -14.00
CA SER A 51 -8.31 -16.93 -13.28
C SER A 51 -9.46 -17.74 -13.88
N GLN A 52 -9.12 -18.80 -14.61
CA GLN A 52 -10.07 -19.79 -15.10
C GLN A 52 -10.07 -21.04 -14.22
N ASN A 53 -10.02 -20.87 -12.90
CA ASN A 53 -10.32 -22.00 -12.02
C ASN A 53 -11.84 -22.24 -12.08
N PRO A 54 -12.32 -23.35 -12.68
CA PRO A 54 -13.71 -23.75 -12.48
C PRO A 54 -13.88 -23.92 -10.97
N SER A 55 -14.81 -23.15 -10.40
CA SER A 55 -15.28 -23.36 -9.04
C SER A 55 -15.61 -24.85 -8.94
N LYS A 56 -14.89 -25.60 -8.09
CA LYS A 56 -15.33 -26.94 -7.71
C LYS A 56 -16.77 -26.75 -7.23
N SER A 57 -17.73 -27.24 -8.01
CA SER A 57 -19.12 -27.28 -7.59
C SER A 57 -19.15 -28.14 -6.35
N LEU A 58 -19.21 -27.49 -5.18
CA LEU A 58 -19.47 -28.14 -3.92
C LEU A 58 -20.91 -28.66 -4.01
N THR A 59 -21.08 -29.84 -4.59
CA THR A 59 -22.27 -30.68 -4.39
C THR A 59 -22.13 -31.31 -3.02
N GLN A 60 -22.20 -30.48 -1.99
CA GLN A 60 -22.44 -30.86 -0.62
C GLN A 60 -23.36 -29.78 -0.05
N ASP A 61 -24.47 -30.21 0.53
CA ASP A 61 -25.39 -29.37 1.31
C ASP A 61 -24.58 -28.36 2.13
N PRO A 62 -24.92 -27.05 2.15
CA PRO A 62 -24.24 -26.09 3.00
C PRO A 62 -24.59 -26.43 4.45
N GLN A 63 -23.87 -27.39 5.04
CA GLN A 63 -23.75 -27.47 6.48
C GLN A 63 -23.10 -26.16 6.91
N THR A 64 -23.94 -25.19 7.25
CA THR A 64 -23.52 -23.94 7.86
C THR A 64 -22.90 -24.30 9.20
N THR A 65 -21.61 -24.63 9.21
CA THR A 65 -20.85 -24.70 10.45
C THR A 65 -20.94 -23.32 11.09
N PRO A 66 -21.51 -23.20 12.30
CA PRO A 66 -21.67 -21.90 12.93
C PRO A 66 -20.30 -21.24 13.08
N PHE A 67 -20.22 -19.95 12.77
CA PHE A 67 -18.99 -19.19 12.91
C PHE A 67 -18.48 -19.30 14.35
N LYS A 68 -17.32 -19.96 14.51
CA LYS A 68 -16.69 -20.16 15.81
C LYS A 68 -15.58 -19.15 15.99
N HIS A 69 -15.88 -18.09 16.72
CA HIS A 69 -14.89 -17.11 17.15
C HIS A 69 -13.89 -17.74 18.14
N CYS A 70 -12.62 -17.32 18.12
CA CYS A 70 -11.58 -17.85 19.02
C CYS A 70 -11.82 -17.50 20.50
N PHE A 71 -12.56 -16.42 20.74
CA PHE A 71 -13.13 -16.10 22.05
C PHE A 71 -14.59 -16.54 22.09
N SER A 72 -14.93 -17.37 23.07
CA SER A 72 -16.28 -17.91 23.23
C SER A 72 -16.70 -17.90 24.70
N LYS A 73 -17.97 -17.58 24.96
CA LYS A 73 -18.57 -17.75 26.28
C LYS A 73 -19.03 -19.20 26.45
N SER A 74 -18.61 -19.83 27.54
CA SER A 74 -19.01 -21.21 27.87
C SER A 74 -20.27 -21.23 28.73
N SER A 75 -20.88 -22.42 28.92
CA SER A 75 -22.10 -22.62 29.71
C SER A 75 -21.92 -22.33 31.20
N ASP A 76 -20.67 -22.35 31.68
CA ASP A 76 -20.29 -21.93 33.04
C ASP A 76 -20.33 -20.39 33.23
N GLY A 77 -20.64 -19.64 32.18
CA GLY A 77 -20.75 -18.18 32.19
C GLY A 77 -19.44 -17.43 31.93
N PHE A 78 -18.31 -18.12 31.80
CA PHE A 78 -17.00 -17.49 31.63
C PHE A 78 -16.57 -17.36 30.16
N LEU A 79 -15.68 -16.39 29.90
CA LEU A 79 -15.06 -16.18 28.60
C LEU A 79 -13.80 -17.04 28.47
N TYR A 80 -13.67 -17.73 27.34
CA TYR A 80 -12.52 -18.57 27.01
C TYR A 80 -11.84 -18.09 25.73
N CYS A 81 -10.53 -18.28 25.64
CA CYS A 81 -9.72 -18.11 24.44
C CYS A 81 -8.91 -19.39 24.21
N GLU A 82 -9.16 -20.12 23.12
CA GLU A 82 -8.47 -21.38 22.80
C GLU A 82 -8.50 -22.41 23.96
N GLY A 83 -9.61 -22.46 24.70
CA GLY A 83 -9.77 -23.36 25.85
C GLY A 83 -9.22 -22.83 27.18
N LEU A 84 -8.51 -21.69 27.18
CA LEU A 84 -8.04 -21.03 28.40
C LEU A 84 -9.09 -20.06 28.91
N LYS A 85 -9.44 -20.16 30.19
CA LYS A 85 -10.35 -19.23 30.85
C LYS A 85 -9.69 -17.86 30.94
N VAL A 86 -10.29 -16.82 30.37
CA VAL A 86 -9.69 -15.48 30.32
C VAL A 86 -9.43 -14.94 31.72
N GLN A 87 -10.26 -15.29 32.71
CA GLN A 87 -10.04 -14.93 34.11
C GLN A 87 -8.71 -15.48 34.66
N GLU A 88 -8.34 -16.72 34.34
CA GLU A 88 -7.07 -17.31 34.80
C GLU A 88 -5.87 -16.57 34.20
N VAL A 89 -5.99 -16.10 32.96
CA VAL A 89 -4.95 -15.26 32.33
C VAL A 89 -4.86 -13.92 33.06
N ILE A 90 -5.99 -13.27 33.36
CA ILE A 90 -6.04 -12.01 34.12
C ILE A 90 -5.36 -12.17 35.48
N ASP A 91 -5.63 -13.26 36.19
CA ASP A 91 -5.09 -13.52 37.53
C ASP A 91 -3.59 -13.87 37.50
N SER A 92 -3.09 -14.35 36.36
CA SER A 92 -1.67 -14.69 36.15
C SER A 92 -0.77 -13.50 35.81
N VAL A 93 -1.35 -12.34 35.47
CA VAL A 93 -0.61 -11.14 35.05
C VAL A 93 -0.79 -9.99 36.03
N GLU A 94 0.07 -8.99 35.93
CA GLU A 94 -0.09 -7.74 36.68
C GLU A 94 -1.45 -7.11 36.39
N ARG A 95 -2.10 -6.57 37.44
CA ARG A 95 -3.43 -5.93 37.34
C ARG A 95 -3.38 -4.60 36.59
N ARG A 96 -3.32 -4.66 35.26
CA ARG A 96 -3.39 -3.55 34.32
C ARG A 96 -3.99 -4.02 32.98
N PRO A 97 -4.50 -3.10 32.15
CA PRO A 97 -4.99 -3.48 30.82
C PRO A 97 -3.93 -4.20 29.99
N PHE A 98 -4.33 -5.24 29.27
CA PHE A 98 -3.47 -6.01 28.37
C PHE A 98 -4.22 -6.46 27.13
N TYR A 99 -3.47 -6.82 26.08
CA TYR A 99 -4.00 -7.47 24.89
C TYR A 99 -3.79 -8.98 24.97
N LEU A 100 -4.84 -9.74 24.67
CA LEU A 100 -4.79 -11.20 24.56
C LEU A 100 -5.08 -11.58 23.11
N TYR A 101 -4.16 -12.32 22.48
CA TYR A 101 -4.29 -12.76 21.10
C TYR A 101 -4.32 -14.29 21.03
N SER A 102 -5.16 -14.83 20.15
CA SER A 102 -5.14 -16.25 19.80
C SER A 102 -4.14 -16.50 18.67
N LYS A 103 -3.04 -17.21 18.97
CA LYS A 103 -2.10 -17.68 17.94
C LYS A 103 -2.77 -18.66 16.95
N PRO A 104 -3.57 -19.66 17.40
CA PRO A 104 -4.29 -20.53 16.47
C PRO A 104 -5.25 -19.77 15.53
N GLN A 105 -5.90 -18.71 15.98
CA GLN A 105 -6.76 -17.90 15.12
C GLN A 105 -5.95 -17.16 14.04
N ILE A 106 -4.77 -16.62 14.39
CA ILE A 106 -3.88 -16.00 13.40
C ILE A 106 -3.48 -17.02 12.34
N THR A 107 -3.13 -18.25 12.76
CA THR A 107 -2.82 -19.35 11.83
C THR A 107 -4.00 -19.67 10.92
N ARG A 108 -5.19 -19.92 11.49
CA ARG A 108 -6.43 -20.22 10.73
C ARG A 108 -6.75 -19.13 9.71
N ASN A 109 -6.55 -17.86 10.06
CA ASN A 109 -6.79 -16.75 9.14
C ASN A 109 -5.83 -16.78 7.94
N VAL A 110 -4.55 -17.06 8.17
CA VAL A 110 -3.55 -17.17 7.09
C VAL A 110 -3.81 -18.40 6.23
N GLU A 111 -4.15 -19.54 6.84
CA GLU A 111 -4.48 -20.77 6.13
C GLU A 111 -5.70 -20.59 5.21
N ALA A 112 -6.75 -19.91 5.68
CA ALA A 112 -7.90 -19.59 4.83
C ALA A 112 -7.52 -18.77 3.58
N TYR A 113 -6.59 -17.81 3.71
CA TYR A 113 -6.07 -17.09 2.54
C TYR A 113 -5.25 -17.99 1.61
N LYS A 114 -4.44 -18.90 2.16
CA LYS A 114 -3.64 -19.84 1.36
C LYS A 114 -4.52 -20.80 0.57
N GLU A 115 -5.53 -21.37 1.22
CA GLU A 115 -6.50 -22.27 0.58
C GLU A 115 -7.25 -21.56 -0.54
N ALA A 116 -7.71 -20.31 -0.31
CA ALA A 116 -8.40 -19.52 -1.32
C ALA A 116 -7.53 -19.15 -2.53
N LEU A 117 -6.21 -19.10 -2.36
CA LEU A 117 -5.24 -18.76 -3.40
C LEU A 117 -4.53 -19.99 -3.99
N GLU A 118 -4.96 -21.21 -3.64
CA GLU A 118 -4.35 -22.44 -4.13
C GLU A 118 -4.38 -22.52 -5.67
N GLY A 119 -3.26 -22.92 -6.27
CA GLY A 119 -3.08 -22.97 -7.72
C GLY A 119 -2.70 -21.62 -8.37
N LEU A 120 -2.71 -20.52 -7.62
CA LEU A 120 -2.23 -19.21 -8.09
C LEU A 120 -0.84 -18.90 -7.53
N SER A 121 0.06 -18.43 -8.40
CA SER A 121 1.34 -17.86 -7.96
C SER A 121 1.07 -16.54 -7.21
N SER A 122 1.10 -16.59 -5.89
CA SER A 122 0.66 -15.49 -5.03
C SER A 122 1.59 -15.25 -3.84
N VAL A 123 1.53 -14.04 -3.28
CA VAL A 123 2.18 -13.66 -2.03
C VAL A 123 1.12 -13.07 -1.11
N ILE A 124 0.93 -13.67 0.07
CA ILE A 124 0.07 -13.10 1.10
C ILE A 124 0.89 -12.06 1.87
N GLY A 125 0.71 -10.79 1.52
CA GLY A 125 1.37 -9.67 2.18
C GLY A 125 0.60 -9.18 3.41
N TYR A 126 1.10 -9.40 4.61
CA TYR A 126 0.48 -8.89 5.83
C TYR A 126 0.76 -7.39 6.00
N ALA A 127 -0.30 -6.58 6.14
CA ALA A 127 -0.17 -5.14 6.40
C ALA A 127 0.28 -4.89 7.85
N ILE A 128 1.58 -4.59 8.03
CA ILE A 128 2.20 -4.43 9.36
C ILE A 128 1.51 -3.34 10.20
N LYS A 129 1.04 -2.26 9.56
CA LYS A 129 0.28 -1.20 10.21
C LYS A 129 -0.95 -1.67 11.01
N ALA A 130 -1.48 -2.86 10.72
CA ALA A 130 -2.62 -3.42 11.45
C ALA A 130 -2.21 -3.87 12.87
N ASN A 131 -1.06 -4.52 13.00
CA ASN A 131 -0.47 -4.89 14.29
C ASN A 131 1.03 -5.19 14.09
N ASN A 132 1.87 -4.32 14.65
CA ASN A 132 3.33 -4.40 14.54
C ASN A 132 3.99 -5.15 15.72
N ASN A 133 3.22 -5.94 16.49
CA ASN A 133 3.79 -6.77 17.54
C ASN A 133 4.79 -7.78 16.95
N TYR A 134 6.04 -7.70 17.41
CA TYR A 134 7.15 -8.48 16.88
C TYR A 134 6.91 -10.00 16.91
N LYS A 135 6.25 -10.55 17.93
CA LYS A 135 5.97 -11.99 18.02
C LYS A 135 4.88 -12.45 17.06
N ILE A 136 3.91 -11.58 16.76
CA ILE A 136 2.91 -11.84 15.72
C ILE A 136 3.59 -11.83 14.35
N LEU A 137 4.47 -10.88 14.10
CA LEU A 137 5.25 -10.79 12.87
C LEU A 137 6.14 -12.02 12.63
N GLU A 138 6.88 -12.47 13.65
CA GLU A 138 7.68 -13.71 13.57
C GLU A 138 6.81 -14.92 13.22
N HIS A 139 5.62 -15.03 13.83
CA HIS A 139 4.67 -16.12 13.56
C HIS A 139 4.10 -16.06 12.12
N LEU A 140 3.69 -14.89 11.66
CA LEU A 140 3.22 -14.70 10.27
C LEU A 140 4.30 -15.06 9.25
N ARG A 141 5.55 -14.71 9.53
CA ARG A 141 6.69 -15.12 8.71
C ARG A 141 6.95 -16.63 8.78
N GLN A 142 6.71 -17.30 9.91
CA GLN A 142 6.75 -18.78 9.99
C GLN A 142 5.71 -19.43 9.08
N LEU A 143 4.55 -18.79 8.95
CA LEU A 143 3.50 -19.21 8.04
C LEU A 143 3.79 -18.84 6.57
N GLY A 144 4.92 -18.21 6.25
CA GLY A 144 5.32 -17.91 4.87
C GLY A 144 4.68 -16.65 4.28
N CYS A 145 4.08 -15.79 5.11
CA CYS A 145 3.59 -14.49 4.66
C CYS A 145 4.74 -13.57 4.21
N GLY A 146 4.44 -12.71 3.24
CA GLY A 146 5.20 -11.50 2.98
C GLY A 146 4.75 -10.35 3.91
N ALA A 147 5.34 -9.17 3.71
CA ALA A 147 5.01 -7.98 4.49
C ALA A 147 4.61 -6.81 3.60
N VAL A 148 3.58 -6.07 4.01
CA VAL A 148 3.18 -4.81 3.39
C VAL A 148 3.50 -3.69 4.37
N LEU A 149 4.27 -2.73 3.88
CA LEU A 149 4.97 -1.71 4.64
C LEU A 149 4.48 -0.32 4.21
N VAL A 150 4.41 0.63 5.13
CA VAL A 150 4.09 2.04 4.86
C VAL A 150 5.09 3.03 5.45
N SER A 151 6.16 2.55 6.08
CA SER A 151 7.29 3.39 6.54
C SER A 151 8.60 2.60 6.59
N GLY A 152 9.75 3.28 6.61
CA GLY A 152 11.04 2.62 6.80
C GLY A 152 11.20 1.95 8.16
N ASN A 153 10.49 2.40 9.21
CA ASN A 153 10.50 1.73 10.50
C ASN A 153 9.79 0.37 10.44
N GLU A 154 8.69 0.27 9.69
CA GLU A 154 8.07 -1.03 9.42
C GLU A 154 8.98 -1.92 8.58
N LEU A 155 9.70 -1.36 7.60
CA LEU A 155 10.70 -2.12 6.83
C LEU A 155 11.79 -2.69 7.74
N ARG A 156 12.41 -1.85 8.59
CA ARG A 156 13.42 -2.31 9.56
C ARG A 156 12.86 -3.39 10.50
N LEU A 157 11.62 -3.22 10.95
CA LEU A 157 10.95 -4.20 11.80
C LEU A 157 10.69 -5.53 11.06
N ALA A 158 10.26 -5.49 9.81
CA ALA A 158 10.04 -6.66 8.98
C ALA A 158 11.33 -7.43 8.71
N LEU A 159 12.41 -6.72 8.35
CA LEU A 159 13.74 -7.32 8.17
C LEU A 159 14.23 -7.97 9.46
N ARG A 160 14.07 -7.28 10.60
CA ARG A 160 14.43 -7.83 11.92
C ARG A 160 13.63 -9.08 12.27
N ALA A 161 12.33 -9.11 11.94
CA ALA A 161 11.48 -10.28 12.13
C ALA A 161 11.77 -11.43 11.12
N GLY A 162 12.68 -11.20 10.17
CA GLY A 162 13.16 -12.20 9.21
C GLY A 162 12.25 -12.39 8.00
N PHE A 163 11.45 -11.38 7.63
CA PHE A 163 10.71 -11.43 6.37
C PHE A 163 11.67 -11.39 5.19
N ASP A 164 11.36 -12.20 4.17
CA ASP A 164 12.05 -12.20 2.88
C ASP A 164 11.77 -10.87 2.14
N PRO A 165 12.78 -10.03 1.87
CA PRO A 165 12.58 -8.75 1.18
C PRO A 165 11.90 -8.89 -0.19
N THR A 166 12.09 -10.03 -0.87
CA THR A 166 11.47 -10.31 -2.17
C THR A 166 9.95 -10.55 -2.07
N LYS A 167 9.43 -10.69 -0.85
CA LYS A 167 7.99 -10.80 -0.54
C LYS A 167 7.48 -9.58 0.21
N CYS A 168 8.27 -8.51 0.29
CA CYS A 168 7.89 -7.26 0.91
C CYS A 168 7.45 -6.24 -0.15
N ILE A 169 6.41 -5.45 0.17
CA ILE A 169 5.91 -4.36 -0.68
C ILE A 169 5.81 -3.08 0.15
N PHE A 170 6.51 -2.03 -0.29
CA PHE A 170 6.52 -0.72 0.35
C PHE A 170 5.57 0.25 -0.36
N ASN A 171 4.54 0.68 0.37
CA ASN A 171 3.47 1.59 -0.05
C ASN A 171 3.59 2.96 0.63
N GLY A 172 2.82 3.95 0.17
CA GLY A 172 2.57 5.19 0.91
C GLY A 172 2.71 6.44 0.03
N ASN A 173 1.82 7.41 0.16
CA ASN A 173 1.84 8.61 -0.68
C ASN A 173 2.93 9.65 -0.33
N GLY A 174 3.74 9.40 0.70
CA GLY A 174 4.77 10.32 1.20
C GLY A 174 6.04 9.61 1.64
N LYS A 175 6.56 8.69 0.81
CA LYS A 175 7.78 7.93 1.14
C LYS A 175 8.98 8.89 1.20
N LEU A 176 9.75 8.82 2.29
CA LEU A 176 10.96 9.61 2.45
C LEU A 176 12.09 9.03 1.59
N LEU A 177 12.96 9.89 1.07
CA LEU A 177 14.10 9.47 0.24
C LEU A 177 14.99 8.44 0.97
N GLU A 178 15.26 8.65 2.26
CA GLU A 178 16.04 7.74 3.10
C GLU A 178 15.39 6.34 3.24
N ASP A 179 14.07 6.29 3.36
CA ASP A 179 13.32 5.03 3.44
C ASP A 179 13.31 4.32 2.08
N LEU A 180 13.23 5.07 0.98
CA LEU A 180 13.34 4.55 -0.38
C LEU A 180 14.73 3.99 -0.68
N VAL A 181 15.79 4.66 -0.19
CA VAL A 181 17.17 4.15 -0.32
C VAL A 181 17.31 2.83 0.42
N LEU A 182 16.78 2.71 1.63
CA LEU A 182 16.77 1.44 2.37
C LEU A 182 15.99 0.36 1.59
N ALA A 183 14.79 0.66 1.11
CA ALA A 183 13.99 -0.29 0.34
C ALA A 183 14.69 -0.75 -0.95
N ALA A 184 15.38 0.16 -1.65
CA ALA A 184 16.19 -0.12 -2.82
C ALA A 184 17.40 -1.01 -2.48
N GLN A 185 18.09 -0.74 -1.37
CA GLN A 185 19.22 -1.54 -0.89
C GLN A 185 18.80 -2.97 -0.56
N GLU A 186 17.65 -3.15 0.07
CA GLU A 186 17.15 -4.46 0.49
C GLU A 186 16.44 -5.24 -0.63
N GLY A 187 16.15 -4.59 -1.76
CA GLY A 187 15.51 -5.23 -2.92
C GLY A 187 14.00 -5.46 -2.74
N VAL A 188 13.34 -4.62 -1.95
CA VAL A 188 11.90 -4.64 -1.69
C VAL A 188 11.13 -4.08 -2.88
N PHE A 189 9.92 -4.59 -3.14
CA PHE A 189 9.04 -3.98 -4.15
C PHE A 189 8.51 -2.64 -3.66
N ILE A 190 8.48 -1.62 -4.51
CA ILE A 190 7.98 -0.28 -4.16
C ILE A 190 6.78 0.09 -5.04
N ASN A 191 5.66 0.42 -4.41
CA ASN A 191 4.52 0.97 -5.14
C ASN A 191 4.74 2.45 -5.43
N VAL A 192 4.60 2.84 -6.68
CA VAL A 192 4.64 4.22 -7.15
C VAL A 192 3.25 4.81 -7.03
N ASP A 193 3.09 5.84 -6.20
CA ASP A 193 1.79 6.50 -5.96
C ASP A 193 1.61 7.77 -6.81
N SER A 194 2.69 8.46 -7.19
CA SER A 194 2.67 9.71 -7.99
C SER A 194 3.94 9.91 -8.82
N GLU A 195 3.94 10.92 -9.71
CA GLU A 195 5.14 11.30 -10.48
C GLU A 195 6.29 11.77 -9.59
N PHE A 196 5.99 12.56 -8.56
CA PHE A 196 6.99 12.97 -7.55
C PHE A 196 7.57 11.78 -6.79
N ASP A 197 6.73 10.81 -6.43
CA ASP A 197 7.18 9.57 -5.78
C ASP A 197 8.11 8.76 -6.70
N LEU A 198 7.81 8.72 -8.00
CA LEU A 198 8.69 8.08 -8.99
C LEU A 198 10.06 8.77 -9.08
N GLU A 199 10.11 10.10 -9.10
CA GLU A 199 11.38 10.84 -9.10
C GLU A 199 12.23 10.53 -7.87
N ASN A 200 11.61 10.44 -6.69
CA ASN A 200 12.30 10.05 -5.45
C ASN A 200 12.81 8.60 -5.51
N ILE A 201 12.03 7.67 -6.07
CA ILE A 201 12.45 6.27 -6.25
C ILE A 201 13.66 6.20 -7.19
N VAL A 202 13.68 6.99 -8.28
CA VAL A 202 14.84 7.06 -9.18
C VAL A 202 16.07 7.62 -8.47
N ALA A 203 15.92 8.69 -7.67
CA ALA A 203 17.01 9.23 -6.87
C ALA A 203 17.54 8.18 -5.88
N ALA A 204 16.65 7.47 -5.18
CA ALA A 204 17.01 6.39 -4.27
C ALA A 204 17.75 5.25 -4.97
N ALA A 205 17.30 4.83 -6.15
CA ALA A 205 17.95 3.79 -6.95
C ALA A 205 19.39 4.17 -7.33
N ARG A 206 19.61 5.44 -7.70
CA ARG A 206 20.96 5.98 -8.00
C ARG A 206 21.85 6.00 -6.77
N ILE A 207 21.34 6.47 -5.63
CA ILE A 207 22.08 6.52 -4.36
C ILE A 207 22.44 5.09 -3.90
N ALA A 208 21.50 4.15 -4.01
CA ALA A 208 21.71 2.75 -3.63
C ALA A 208 22.58 1.98 -4.63
N GLY A 209 22.77 2.49 -5.86
CA GLY A 209 23.44 1.77 -6.94
C GLY A 209 22.73 0.48 -7.36
N LYS A 210 21.41 0.39 -7.16
CA LYS A 210 20.60 -0.82 -7.41
C LYS A 210 19.38 -0.53 -8.28
N ARG A 211 18.96 -1.55 -9.04
CA ARG A 211 17.64 -1.57 -9.69
C ARG A 211 16.56 -1.76 -8.64
N VAL A 212 15.49 -0.99 -8.76
CA VAL A 212 14.33 -1.08 -7.87
C VAL A 212 13.17 -1.73 -8.61
N ASN A 213 12.54 -2.72 -7.98
CA ASN A 213 11.32 -3.34 -8.50
C ASN A 213 10.14 -2.45 -8.12
N VAL A 214 9.45 -1.91 -9.12
CA VAL A 214 8.32 -1.01 -8.90
C VAL A 214 7.02 -1.62 -9.37
N LEU A 215 5.92 -1.27 -8.70
CA LEU A 215 4.57 -1.48 -9.22
C LEU A 215 3.84 -0.13 -9.26
N LEU A 216 3.00 0.09 -10.25
CA LEU A 216 2.21 1.31 -10.33
C LEU A 216 0.91 1.13 -9.56
N ARG A 217 0.60 2.03 -8.62
CA ARG A 217 -0.70 2.01 -7.95
C ARG A 217 -1.72 2.77 -8.79
N ILE A 218 -2.67 2.01 -9.33
CA ILE A 218 -3.70 2.53 -10.23
C ILE A 218 -5.05 2.44 -9.54
N ASN A 219 -5.78 3.55 -9.51
CA ASN A 219 -7.19 3.57 -9.13
C ASN A 219 -8.02 2.96 -10.28
N PRO A 220 -8.71 1.82 -10.10
CA PRO A 220 -9.52 1.24 -11.16
C PRO A 220 -10.67 2.19 -11.56
N ASP A 221 -11.03 2.18 -12.84
CA ASP A 221 -12.16 2.93 -13.37
C ASP A 221 -13.47 2.23 -12.99
N VAL A 222 -14.01 2.59 -11.82
CA VAL A 222 -15.24 2.03 -11.26
C VAL A 222 -16.45 2.91 -11.59
N ASP A 223 -17.59 2.28 -11.87
CA ASP A 223 -18.83 3.01 -12.14
C ASP A 223 -19.28 3.78 -10.87
N PRO A 224 -19.32 5.13 -10.89
CA PRO A 224 -19.71 5.93 -9.74
C PRO A 224 -21.18 5.72 -9.34
N GLN A 225 -22.05 5.27 -10.25
CA GLN A 225 -23.45 4.99 -9.94
C GLN A 225 -23.60 3.74 -9.07
N VAL A 226 -22.70 2.77 -9.23
CA VAL A 226 -22.73 1.51 -8.49
C VAL A 226 -21.87 1.59 -7.23
N MET A 227 -20.71 2.25 -7.31
CA MET A 227 -19.68 2.21 -6.26
C MET A 227 -19.19 3.61 -5.88
N MET A 228 -20.13 4.52 -5.59
CA MET A 228 -19.87 5.94 -5.30
C MET A 228 -18.79 6.18 -4.23
N MET A 229 -18.80 5.42 -3.13
CA MET A 229 -17.80 5.59 -2.05
C MET A 229 -16.37 5.26 -2.50
N ILE A 230 -16.20 4.33 -3.44
CA ILE A 230 -14.88 3.92 -3.94
C ILE A 230 -14.38 4.94 -4.96
N PHE A 231 -15.27 5.42 -5.85
CA PHE A 231 -14.95 6.41 -6.86
C PHE A 231 -14.43 7.75 -6.27
N MET A 232 -14.92 8.15 -5.09
CA MET A 232 -14.55 9.42 -4.46
C MET A 232 -13.14 9.44 -3.82
N ASN A 233 -12.42 8.32 -3.74
CA ASN A 233 -11.17 8.24 -2.96
C ASN A 233 -9.92 8.62 -3.78
N GLN A 234 -9.21 9.67 -3.36
CA GLN A 234 -8.16 10.38 -4.12
C GLN A 234 -6.72 9.90 -3.82
N GLY A 235 -6.53 8.61 -3.53
CA GLY A 235 -5.26 8.11 -2.99
C GLY A 235 -4.16 7.73 -3.98
N SER A 236 -4.43 7.65 -5.30
CA SER A 236 -3.44 7.17 -6.28
C SER A 236 -3.70 7.66 -7.70
N ALA A 237 -2.76 7.38 -8.61
CA ALA A 237 -2.87 7.76 -10.01
C ALA A 237 -4.11 7.12 -10.67
N ASP A 238 -4.94 7.97 -11.27
CA ASP A 238 -6.06 7.55 -12.11
C ASP A 238 -5.53 6.84 -13.37
N VAL A 239 -6.24 5.81 -13.86
CA VAL A 239 -5.99 5.14 -15.15
C VAL A 239 -5.74 6.15 -16.28
N ARG A 240 -6.38 7.32 -16.23
CA ARG A 240 -6.20 8.40 -17.22
C ARG A 240 -4.80 9.01 -17.23
N HIS A 241 -4.09 9.01 -16.10
CA HIS A 241 -2.70 9.47 -15.98
C HIS A 241 -1.66 8.35 -16.19
N MET A 242 -2.11 7.10 -16.32
CA MET A 242 -1.25 5.91 -16.52
C MET A 242 -0.35 6.05 -17.75
N ARG A 243 -0.82 6.71 -18.81
CA ARG A 243 -0.04 6.90 -20.04
C ARG A 243 1.20 7.78 -19.83
N CYS A 244 1.10 8.79 -18.97
CA CYS A 244 2.23 9.66 -18.61
C CYS A 244 3.25 8.89 -17.77
N LEU A 245 2.79 8.16 -16.75
CA LEU A 245 3.65 7.40 -15.84
C LEU A 245 4.36 6.23 -16.54
N VAL A 246 3.66 5.49 -17.41
CA VAL A 246 4.27 4.43 -18.22
C VAL A 246 5.30 5.02 -19.18
N TRP A 247 5.00 6.12 -19.86
CA TRP A 247 5.96 6.81 -20.72
C TRP A 247 7.18 7.29 -19.93
N SER A 248 6.99 7.84 -18.73
CA SER A 248 8.08 8.25 -17.84
C SER A 248 8.94 7.06 -17.44
N LEU A 249 8.35 5.92 -17.06
CA LEU A 249 9.09 4.70 -16.73
C LEU A 249 9.91 4.17 -17.92
N GLU A 250 9.33 4.15 -19.12
CA GLU A 250 10.02 3.71 -20.34
C GLU A 250 11.18 4.63 -20.72
N ASN A 251 11.01 5.95 -20.60
CA ASN A 251 12.07 6.92 -20.92
C ASN A 251 13.14 7.04 -19.82
N LEU A 252 12.76 6.83 -18.55
CA LEU A 252 13.71 6.78 -17.43
C LEU A 252 14.52 5.48 -17.46
N GLY A 253 13.93 4.35 -17.87
CA GLY A 253 14.65 3.10 -18.10
C GLY A 253 15.84 3.24 -19.06
N ASN A 254 15.70 4.11 -20.07
CA ASN A 254 16.77 4.44 -21.03
C ASN A 254 17.82 5.44 -20.50
N ARG A 255 17.55 6.15 -19.40
CA ARG A 255 18.43 7.19 -18.82
C ARG A 255 19.14 6.77 -17.54
N ILE A 256 18.79 5.62 -16.95
CA ILE A 256 19.34 5.15 -15.68
C ILE A 256 20.50 4.14 -15.89
N PHE A 257 20.69 3.63 -17.12
CA PHE A 257 21.70 2.61 -17.45
C PHE A 257 22.62 2.96 -18.64
N ASN A 258 22.77 4.25 -18.97
CA ASN A 258 23.89 4.75 -19.75
C ASN A 258 24.81 5.59 -18.87
#